data_AF-A0A7W0XLX1-F1
#
_entry.id   AF-A0A7W0XLX1-F1
#
_cell.length_a   1.000
_cell.length_b   1.000
_cell.length_c   1.000
_cell.angle_alpha   90.00
_cell.angle_beta   90.00
_cell.angle_gamma   90.00
#
_symmetry.space_group_name_H-M   'P 1'
#
loop_
_entity.id
_entity.type
_entity.pdbx_description
1 polymer ?
#
loop_
_entity_poly.entity_id
_entity_poly.type
_entity_poly.pdbx_seq_one_letter_code
_entity_poly.pdbx_strand_id
1 'polypeptide(L)'
;TAIFLTGDREGAPSALLHNLKHNKIIHERNIILTIRTESTPRVPAQNRVAIEEISPSFQRVTMNFGYMETPNILKGIAACRREGLAFDIMSTSFFLSRRSLKASAHSGMPVWQDKLFIALASSADSATDYFHIPAERVVEIGAQVTI
;
A
#
# COMPACT_ATOMS: atom_id res chain seq x y z
N THR A 1 2.66 -2.61 -16.18
CA THR A 1 3.30 -2.47 -14.86
C THR A 1 2.26 -2.53 -13.77
N ALA A 2 2.56 -3.16 -12.64
CA ALA A 2 1.68 -3.18 -11.47
C ALA A 2 2.39 -2.65 -10.23
N ILE A 3 1.66 -1.92 -9.39
CA ILE A 3 2.14 -1.45 -8.08
C ILE A 3 1.32 -2.15 -7.00
N PHE A 4 1.99 -2.86 -6.11
CA PHE A 4 1.39 -3.51 -4.95
C PHE A 4 1.74 -2.69 -3.71
N LEU A 5 0.72 -2.10 -3.08
CA LEU A 5 0.93 -1.36 -1.84
C LEU A 5 0.95 -2.32 -0.65
N THR A 6 1.90 -2.08 0.25
CA THR A 6 2.05 -2.85 1.48
C THR A 6 2.44 -1.94 2.64
N GLY A 7 1.85 -2.18 3.81
CA GLY A 7 2.26 -1.56 5.06
C GLY A 7 3.48 -2.23 5.70
N ASP A 8 3.78 -3.47 5.30
CA ASP A 8 4.97 -4.20 5.74
C ASP A 8 6.08 -4.11 4.70
N ARG A 9 7.31 -3.84 5.13
CA ARG A 9 8.50 -3.73 4.28
C ARG A 9 9.14 -5.11 4.06
N GLU A 10 9.00 -6.01 5.02
CA GLU A 10 9.64 -7.32 5.03
C GLU A 10 8.61 -8.39 4.64
N GLY A 11 8.64 -8.81 3.37
CA GLY A 11 7.79 -9.90 2.87
C GLY A 11 7.04 -9.58 1.58
N ALA A 12 6.35 -10.59 1.05
CA ALA A 12 5.53 -10.44 -0.15
C ALA A 12 4.18 -9.79 0.20
N PRO A 13 3.74 -8.74 -0.52
CA PRO A 13 2.44 -8.12 -0.28
C PRO A 13 1.29 -9.12 -0.38
N SER A 14 0.34 -9.05 0.54
CA SER A 14 -0.85 -9.93 0.53
C SER A 14 -1.65 -9.82 -0.77
N ALA A 15 -1.74 -8.63 -1.36
CA ALA A 15 -2.40 -8.42 -2.65
C ALA A 15 -1.70 -9.18 -3.79
N LEU A 16 -0.36 -9.24 -3.79
CA LEU A 16 0.41 -10.01 -4.77
C LEU A 16 0.16 -11.51 -4.60
N LEU A 17 0.23 -12.02 -3.37
CA LEU A 17 0.01 -13.43 -3.06
C LEU A 17 -1.41 -13.88 -3.45
N HIS A 18 -2.41 -13.05 -3.16
CA HIS A 18 -3.80 -13.34 -3.51
C HIS A 18 -4.02 -13.28 -5.04
N ASN A 19 -3.44 -12.28 -5.72
CA ASN A 19 -3.50 -12.19 -7.17
C ASN A 19 -2.89 -13.43 -7.84
N LEU A 20 -1.73 -13.90 -7.36
CA LEU A 20 -1.10 -15.13 -7.81
C LEU A 20 -1.96 -16.37 -7.53
N LYS A 21 -2.55 -16.47 -6.33
CA LYS A 21 -3.38 -17.62 -5.94
C LYS A 21 -4.61 -17.79 -6.83
N HIS A 22 -5.28 -16.70 -7.17
CA HIS A 22 -6.57 -16.75 -7.87
C HIS A 22 -6.45 -16.53 -9.38
N ASN A 23 -5.70 -15.51 -9.81
CA ASN A 23 -5.58 -15.17 -11.23
C ASN A 23 -4.43 -15.92 -11.92
N LYS A 24 -3.41 -16.35 -11.15
CA LYS A 24 -2.22 -17.04 -11.67
C LYS A 24 -1.48 -16.24 -12.76
N ILE A 25 -1.61 -14.91 -12.75
CA ILE A 25 -1.01 -13.98 -13.70
C ILE A 25 -0.20 -12.95 -12.91
N ILE A 26 0.93 -12.51 -13.46
CA ILE A 26 1.71 -11.38 -12.96
C ILE A 26 2.00 -10.41 -14.10
N HIS A 27 2.27 -9.16 -13.76
CA HIS A 27 2.72 -8.19 -14.76
C HIS A 27 4.20 -8.40 -15.03
N GLU A 28 4.68 -7.99 -16.21
CA GLU A 28 6.10 -8.05 -16.57
C GLU A 28 6.99 -7.23 -15.61
N ARG A 29 6.46 -6.10 -15.14
CA ARG A 29 7.12 -5.20 -14.17
C ARG A 29 6.22 -4.98 -12.96
N ASN A 30 6.74 -5.34 -11.78
CA ASN A 30 6.03 -5.29 -10.50
C ASN A 30 6.81 -4.41 -9.52
N ILE A 31 6.11 -3.46 -8.91
CA ILE A 31 6.66 -2.54 -7.93
C ILE A 31 5.99 -2.81 -6.59
N ILE A 32 6.78 -3.08 -5.56
CA ILE A 32 6.32 -3.17 -4.18
C ILE A 32 6.48 -1.79 -3.57
N LEU A 33 5.37 -1.11 -3.28
CA LEU A 33 5.37 0.24 -2.74
C LEU A 33 5.02 0.23 -1.25
N THR A 34 5.93 0.76 -0.44
CA THR A 34 5.73 0.99 0.98
C THR A 34 5.75 2.47 1.26
N ILE A 35 4.77 2.96 2.04
CA ILE A 35 4.71 4.35 2.47
C ILE A 35 5.03 4.40 3.95
N ARG A 36 6.03 5.19 4.31
CA ARG A 36 6.50 5.35 5.69
C ARG A 36 6.32 6.79 6.15
N THR A 37 5.68 6.94 7.29
CA THR A 37 5.66 8.21 8.03
C THR A 37 6.90 8.29 8.90
N GLU A 38 7.70 9.33 8.73
CA GLU A 38 8.88 9.64 9.55
C GLU A 38 8.52 10.50 10.76
N SER A 39 9.34 10.43 11.80
CA SER A 39 9.21 11.23 13.02
C SER A 39 9.63 12.70 12.85
N THR A 40 10.08 13.08 11.65
CA THR A 40 10.41 14.47 11.31
C THR A 40 9.19 15.17 10.69
N PRO A 41 9.03 16.49 10.86
CA PRO A 41 7.85 17.19 10.36
C PRO A 41 7.74 17.16 8.84
N ARG A 42 8.88 17.25 8.13
CA ARG A 42 8.97 17.14 6.67
C ARG A 42 10.24 16.37 6.29
N VAL A 43 10.16 15.55 5.26
CA VAL A 43 11.30 14.79 4.75
C VAL A 43 11.99 15.54 3.59
N PRO A 44 13.33 15.69 3.59
CA PRO A 44 14.05 16.28 2.48
C PRO A 44 13.82 15.52 1.17
N ALA A 45 13.79 16.22 0.03
CA ALA A 45 13.49 15.62 -1.27
C ALA A 45 14.43 14.48 -1.70
N GLN A 46 15.64 14.44 -1.14
CA GLN A 46 16.68 13.42 -1.38
C GLN A 46 16.36 12.10 -0.66
N ASN A 47 15.72 12.18 0.51
CA ASN A 47 15.39 11.03 1.35
C ASN A 47 13.93 10.59 1.19
N ARG A 48 13.20 11.21 0.27
CA ARG A 48 11.75 10.99 0.07
C ARG A 48 11.46 9.66 -0.61
N VAL A 49 12.41 9.13 -1.38
CA VAL A 49 12.26 7.89 -2.13
C VAL A 49 13.53 7.07 -1.99
N ALA A 50 13.37 5.79 -1.66
CA ALA A 50 14.42 4.79 -1.75
C ALA A 50 13.95 3.67 -2.70
N ILE A 51 14.79 3.32 -3.67
CA ILE A 51 14.50 2.31 -4.68
C ILE A 51 15.54 1.20 -4.54
N GLU A 52 15.07 -0.03 -4.52
CA GLU A 52 15.88 -1.23 -4.43
C GLU A 52 15.43 -2.20 -5.53
N GLU A 53 16.36 -2.67 -6.34
CA GLU A 53 16.08 -3.70 -7.34
C GLU A 53 16.22 -5.08 -6.69
N ILE A 54 15.13 -5.86 -6.68
CA ILE A 54 15.14 -7.23 -6.18
C ILE A 54 15.46 -8.19 -7.33
N SER A 55 14.85 -7.94 -8.50
CA SER A 55 15.07 -8.70 -9.72
C SER A 55 14.64 -7.87 -10.95
N PRO A 56 14.93 -8.31 -12.19
CA PRO A 56 14.57 -7.56 -13.39
C PRO A 56 13.08 -7.22 -13.50
N SER A 57 12.21 -8.04 -12.90
CA SER A 57 10.76 -7.85 -12.88
C SER A 57 10.21 -7.29 -11.56
N PHE A 58 11.05 -7.15 -10.52
CA PHE A 58 10.63 -6.73 -9.18
C PHE A 58 11.51 -5.62 -8.60
N GLN A 59 10.86 -4.52 -8.25
CA GLN A 59 11.50 -3.37 -7.61
C GLN A 59 10.76 -3.03 -6.33
N ARG A 60 11.49 -2.73 -5.26
CA ARG A 60 10.95 -2.24 -4.00
C ARG A 60 11.14 -0.73 -3.94
N VAL A 61 10.07 -0.02 -3.62
CA VAL A 61 10.07 1.44 -3.50
C VAL A 61 9.53 1.80 -2.14
N THR A 62 10.33 2.52 -1.36
CA THR A 62 9.89 3.13 -0.11
C THR A 62 9.73 4.62 -0.32
N MET A 63 8.54 5.16 -0.01
CA MET A 63 8.28 6.60 0.01
C MET A 63 8.17 7.08 1.45
N ASN A 64 8.95 8.09 1.79
CA ASN A 64 9.04 8.64 3.14
C ASN A 64 8.38 10.02 3.19
N PHE A 65 7.44 10.19 4.11
CA PHE A 65 6.74 11.46 4.35
C PHE A 65 6.90 11.85 5.82
N GLY A 66 7.08 13.13 6.10
CA GLY A 66 7.07 13.63 7.47
C GLY A 66 5.66 13.63 8.05
N TYR A 67 5.54 13.64 9.38
CA TYR A 67 4.23 13.58 10.04
C TYR A 67 3.34 14.80 9.78
N MET A 68 3.89 15.93 9.31
CA MET A 68 3.09 17.10 8.90
C MET A 68 2.80 17.14 7.39
N GLU A 69 3.27 16.16 6.62
CA GLU A 69 3.03 16.08 5.19
C GLU A 69 1.83 15.17 4.91
N THR A 70 0.94 15.60 4.03
CA THR A 70 -0.09 14.72 3.47
C THR A 70 0.58 13.79 2.45
N PRO A 71 0.57 12.47 2.67
CA PRO A 71 1.19 11.53 1.74
C PRO A 71 0.51 11.58 0.37
N ASN A 72 1.29 11.76 -0.68
CA ASN A 72 0.77 11.82 -2.04
C ASN A 72 1.66 10.99 -2.95
N ILE A 73 1.09 9.88 -3.44
CA ILE A 73 1.83 8.92 -4.27
C ILE A 73 2.27 9.58 -5.59
N LEU A 74 1.42 10.42 -6.19
CA LEU A 74 1.75 11.09 -7.46
C LEU A 74 3.01 11.96 -7.33
N LYS A 75 3.16 12.68 -6.20
CA LYS A 75 4.38 13.44 -5.89
C LYS A 75 5.59 12.54 -5.69
N GLY A 76 5.41 11.37 -5.06
CA GLY A 76 6.45 10.37 -4.91
C GLY A 76 6.92 9.79 -6.25
N ILE A 77 6.00 9.53 -7.18
CA ILE A 77 6.31 9.02 -8.53
C ILE A 77 7.20 10.00 -9.30
N ALA A 78 6.92 11.30 -9.21
CA ALA A 78 7.77 12.32 -9.82
C ALA A 78 9.20 12.30 -9.26
N ALA A 79 9.36 11.99 -7.97
CA ALA A 79 10.68 11.80 -7.38
C ALA A 79 11.35 10.49 -7.87
N CYS A 80 10.61 9.38 -7.99
CA CYS A 80 11.13 8.13 -8.56
C CYS A 80 11.67 8.31 -9.98
N ARG A 81 11.02 9.12 -10.82
CA ARG A 81 11.47 9.38 -12.19
C ARG A 81 12.87 10.01 -12.24
N ARG A 82 13.23 10.84 -11.26
CA ARG A 82 14.58 11.45 -11.17
C ARG A 82 15.66 10.42 -10.84
N GLU A 83 15.30 9.38 -10.10
CA GLU A 83 16.17 8.26 -9.73
C GLU A 83 16.17 7.12 -10.79
N GLY A 84 15.74 7.41 -12.02
CA GLY A 84 15.75 6.46 -13.14
C GLY A 84 14.55 5.49 -13.19
N LEU A 85 13.65 5.55 -12.22
CA LEU A 85 12.46 4.70 -12.17
C LEU A 85 11.25 5.41 -12.77
N ALA A 86 11.14 5.37 -14.09
CA ALA A 86 9.98 5.88 -14.80
C ALA A 86 8.88 4.82 -14.92
N PHE A 87 7.68 5.15 -14.44
CA PHE A 87 6.45 4.44 -14.77
C PHE A 87 5.32 5.46 -14.91
N ASP A 88 4.38 5.16 -15.81
CA ASP A 88 3.25 6.02 -16.12
C ASP A 88 2.03 5.58 -15.31
N ILE A 89 1.42 6.53 -14.59
CA ILE A 89 0.26 6.30 -13.73
C ILE A 89 -0.93 5.79 -14.56
N MET A 90 -1.10 6.30 -15.79
CA MET A 90 -2.25 5.98 -16.63
C MET A 90 -2.21 4.55 -17.17
N SER A 91 -1.02 3.96 -17.30
CA SER A 91 -0.81 2.57 -17.74
C SER A 91 -0.49 1.61 -16.59
N THR A 92 -0.37 2.09 -15.36
CA THR A 92 -0.07 1.27 -14.18
C THR A 92 -1.33 0.95 -13.38
N SER A 93 -1.45 -0.31 -12.94
CA SER A 93 -2.56 -0.76 -12.07
C SER A 93 -2.10 -0.78 -10.62
N PHE A 94 -2.91 -0.23 -9.72
CA PHE A 94 -2.62 -0.19 -8.28
C PHE A 94 -3.39 -1.29 -7.56
N PHE A 95 -2.67 -2.20 -6.93
CA PHE A 95 -3.23 -3.27 -6.12
C PHE A 95 -3.12 -2.90 -4.65
N LEU A 96 -4.27 -2.71 -4.02
CA LEU A 96 -4.39 -2.42 -2.59
C LEU A 96 -4.88 -3.68 -1.89
N SER A 97 -4.23 -4.04 -0.77
CA SER A 97 -4.80 -5.04 0.12
C SER A 97 -5.65 -4.36 1.18
N ARG A 98 -6.97 -4.59 1.13
CA ARG A 98 -7.87 -4.13 2.18
C ARG A 98 -7.99 -5.23 3.23
N ARG A 99 -7.62 -4.92 4.48
CA ARG A 99 -7.86 -5.80 5.63
C ARG A 99 -9.28 -5.53 6.13
N SER A 100 -10.18 -6.48 5.91
CA SER A 100 -11.53 -6.46 6.51
C SER A 100 -11.47 -7.15 7.85
N LEU A 101 -11.67 -6.41 8.94
CA LEU A 101 -11.74 -6.95 10.28
C LEU A 101 -13.11 -7.59 10.53
N LYS A 102 -13.13 -8.83 11.07
CA LYS A 102 -14.35 -9.52 11.51
C LYS A 102 -14.20 -9.96 12.96
N ALA A 103 -15.27 -9.81 13.74
CA ALA A 103 -15.30 -10.31 15.12
C ALA A 103 -15.23 -11.85 15.12
N SER A 104 -14.27 -12.41 15.85
CA SER A 104 -14.17 -13.85 16.10
C SER A 104 -15.08 -14.25 17.26
N ALA A 105 -15.78 -15.38 17.12
CA ALA A 105 -16.53 -15.97 18.23
C ALA A 105 -15.62 -16.49 19.37
N HIS A 106 -14.32 -16.61 19.12
CA HIS A 106 -13.30 -17.07 20.08
C HIS A 106 -12.32 -15.94 20.47
N SER A 107 -12.71 -14.67 20.28
CA SER A 107 -11.87 -13.54 20.70
C SER A 107 -11.78 -13.49 22.23
N GLY A 108 -10.61 -13.08 22.75
CA GLY A 108 -10.41 -12.82 24.18
C GLY A 108 -11.12 -11.56 24.67
N MET A 109 -11.67 -10.74 23.75
CA MET A 109 -12.39 -9.51 24.07
C MET A 109 -13.91 -9.73 24.12
N PRO A 110 -14.64 -9.01 24.99
CA PRO A 110 -16.10 -8.97 24.93
C PRO A 110 -16.61 -8.48 23.57
N VAL A 111 -17.66 -9.13 23.04
CA VAL A 111 -18.24 -8.85 21.70
C VAL A 111 -18.59 -7.38 21.45
N TRP A 112 -18.94 -6.61 22.49
CA TRP A 112 -19.22 -5.18 22.34
C TRP A 112 -17.96 -4.36 22.07
N GLN A 113 -16.80 -4.76 22.60
CA GLN A 113 -15.50 -4.14 22.33
C GLN A 113 -15.07 -4.41 20.89
N ASP A 114 -15.25 -5.64 20.41
CA ASP A 114 -15.00 -5.98 19.01
C ASP A 114 -15.83 -5.13 18.07
N LYS A 115 -17.13 -4.99 18.35
CA LYS A 115 -18.03 -4.17 17.53
C LYS A 115 -17.62 -2.70 17.52
N LEU A 116 -17.23 -2.14 18.67
CA LEU A 116 -16.73 -0.77 18.75
C LEU A 116 -15.42 -0.60 17.96
N PHE A 117 -14.47 -1.50 18.14
CA PHE A 117 -13.19 -1.46 17.43
C PHE A 117 -13.37 -1.58 15.92
N ILE A 118 -14.21 -2.52 15.47
CA ILE A 118 -14.53 -2.70 14.05
C ILE A 118 -15.21 -1.46 13.48
N ALA A 119 -16.13 -0.83 14.22
CA ALA A 119 -16.79 0.41 13.78
C ALA A 119 -15.81 1.59 13.66
N LEU A 120 -14.87 1.73 14.60
CA LEU A 120 -13.83 2.76 14.54
C LEU A 120 -12.85 2.49 13.38
N ALA A 121 -12.41 1.25 13.22
CA ALA A 121 -11.47 0.85 12.17
C ALA A 121 -12.09 0.94 10.77
N SER A 122 -13.39 0.67 10.62
CA SER A 122 -14.10 0.80 9.34
C SER A 122 -14.42 2.26 8.97
N SER A 123 -14.44 3.15 9.96
CA SER A 123 -14.62 4.60 9.78
C SER A 123 -13.32 5.35 9.52
N ALA A 124 -12.16 4.68 9.60
CA ALA A 124 -10.88 5.28 9.23
C ALA A 124 -10.77 5.44 7.70
N ASP A 125 -10.14 6.52 7.26
CA ASP A 125 -10.01 6.84 5.84
C ASP A 125 -9.47 5.68 5.02
N SER A 126 -10.08 5.49 3.85
CA SER A 126 -9.62 4.58 2.81
C SER A 126 -8.21 4.97 2.38
N ALA A 127 -7.32 3.99 2.23
CA ALA A 127 -5.97 4.21 1.72
C ALA A 127 -5.98 4.89 0.33
N THR A 128 -7.01 4.64 -0.49
CA THR A 128 -7.19 5.26 -1.81
C THR A 128 -7.36 6.77 -1.71
N ASP A 129 -8.21 7.21 -0.77
CA ASP A 129 -8.52 8.63 -0.56
C ASP A 129 -7.35 9.34 0.14
N TYR A 130 -6.75 8.68 1.13
CA TYR A 130 -5.59 9.21 1.86
C TYR A 130 -4.38 9.42 0.94
N PHE A 131 -4.10 8.49 0.02
CA PHE A 131 -2.95 8.57 -0.87
C PHE A 131 -3.21 9.24 -2.22
N HIS A 132 -4.43 9.73 -2.46
CA HIS A 132 -4.87 10.41 -3.69
C HIS A 132 -4.65 9.55 -4.95
N ILE A 133 -5.00 8.27 -4.89
CA ILE A 133 -4.88 7.36 -6.03
C ILE A 133 -6.14 7.46 -6.90
N PRO A 134 -6.04 7.59 -8.24
CA PRO A 134 -7.21 7.59 -9.11
C PRO A 134 -8.04 6.30 -8.94
N ALA A 135 -9.30 6.42 -8.54
CA ALA A 135 -10.16 5.28 -8.21
C ALA A 135 -10.34 4.28 -9.37
N GLU A 136 -10.34 4.76 -10.62
CA GLU A 136 -10.46 3.93 -11.83
C GLU A 136 -9.28 2.95 -12.03
N ARG A 137 -8.16 3.17 -11.33
CA ARG A 137 -6.92 2.40 -11.46
C ARG A 137 -6.62 1.51 -10.26
N VAL A 138 -7.52 1.49 -9.28
CA VAL A 138 -7.38 0.72 -8.04
C VAL A 138 -8.11 -0.61 -8.16
N VAL A 139 -7.37 -1.69 -7.94
CA VAL A 139 -7.93 -3.03 -7.73
C VAL A 139 -7.73 -3.38 -6.26
N GLU A 140 -8.81 -3.34 -5.50
CA GLU A 140 -8.79 -3.80 -4.11
C GLU A 140 -8.93 -5.31 -4.06
N ILE A 141 -7.91 -5.98 -3.52
CA ILE A 141 -7.95 -7.42 -3.26
C ILE A 141 -8.13 -7.60 -1.75
N GLY A 142 -9.38 -7.84 -1.35
CA GLY A 142 -9.78 -7.98 0.04
C GLY A 142 -9.30 -9.30 0.65
N ALA A 143 -8.73 -9.21 1.86
CA ALA A 143 -8.50 -10.37 2.72
C ALA A 143 -9.30 -10.17 4.03
N GLN A 144 -10.03 -11.20 4.45
CA GLN A 144 -10.75 -11.19 5.74
C GLN A 144 -9.80 -11.65 6.85
N VAL A 145 -9.67 -10.83 7.89
CA VAL A 145 -8.88 -11.14 9.09
C VAL A 145 -9.82 -11.14 10.29
N THR A 146 -9.80 -12.21 11.06
CA THR A 146 -10.57 -12.32 12.31
C THR A 146 -9.75 -11.81 13.48
N ILE A 147 -10.37 -11.01 14.35
CA ILE A 147 -9.82 -10.53 15.63
C ILE A 147 -10.59 -11.14 16.79
#